data_AF-A0A935D1P7-F1
#
_entry.id   AF-A0A935D1P7-F1
#
_cell.length_a   1.000
_cell.length_b   1.000
_cell.length_c   1.000
_cell.angle_alpha   90.00
_cell.angle_beta   90.00
_cell.angle_gamma   90.00
#
_symmetry.space_group_name_H-M   'P 1'
#
loop_
_entity.id
_entity.type
_entity.pdbx_description
1 polymer ?
#
loop_
_entity_poly.entity_id
_entity_poly.type
_entity_poly.pdbx_seq_one_letter_code
_entity_poly.pdbx_strand_id
1 'polypeptide(L)'
;MRLSKILGTACAVAGLLVAAGASAGGEHYKVATAGGSLTVTPVGEWHVNKAFPWKLTCGSHVITSFELSDAAAKASGGSGACELKGAMCSKDSCEPFKAAVNF
;
A
#
# COMPACT_ATOMS: atom_id res chain seq x y z
N MET A 1 19.55 -3.61 -52.42
CA MET A 1 18.41 -2.76 -51.99
C MET A 1 17.30 -3.65 -51.48
N ARG A 2 16.99 -3.63 -50.17
CA ARG A 2 15.62 -3.70 -49.61
C ARG A 2 15.68 -3.14 -48.19
N LEU A 3 15.17 -1.91 -48.05
CA LEU A 3 14.85 -1.27 -46.79
C LEU A 3 13.70 -2.02 -46.13
N SER A 4 13.74 -2.17 -44.81
CA SER A 4 12.52 -2.32 -44.01
C SER A 4 12.74 -1.62 -42.66
N LYS A 5 12.18 -0.41 -42.58
CA LYS A 5 11.96 0.35 -41.37
C LYS A 5 10.93 -0.39 -40.52
N ILE A 6 11.25 -0.71 -39.28
CA ILE A 6 10.24 -1.02 -38.26
C ILE A 6 10.51 -0.12 -37.07
N LEU A 7 9.71 0.94 -37.05
CA LEU A 7 9.51 1.86 -35.96
C LEU A 7 8.76 1.10 -34.86
N GLY A 8 9.43 0.77 -33.76
CA GLY A 8 8.85 0.04 -32.64
C GLY A 8 9.05 0.82 -31.35
N THR A 9 8.08 1.66 -30.99
CA THR A 9 8.00 2.40 -29.74
C THR A 9 7.99 1.41 -28.57
N ALA A 10 9.16 1.21 -27.95
CA ALA A 10 9.25 0.49 -26.69
C ALA A 10 8.82 1.44 -25.55
N CYS A 11 7.54 1.35 -25.15
CA CYS A 11 7.12 1.77 -23.83
C CYS A 11 7.92 0.95 -22.81
N ALA A 12 9.04 1.51 -22.34
CA ALA A 12 9.74 0.99 -21.19
C ALA A 12 8.85 1.21 -19.96
N VAL A 13 8.01 0.22 -19.65
CA VAL A 13 7.37 0.10 -18.35
C VAL A 13 8.50 -0.16 -17.38
N ALA A 14 9.00 0.90 -16.75
CA ALA A 14 9.95 0.83 -15.66
C ALA A 14 9.27 0.09 -14.51
N GLY A 15 9.43 -1.23 -14.50
CA GLY A 15 9.13 -2.08 -13.37
C GLY A 15 10.11 -1.73 -12.26
N LEU A 16 9.74 -0.75 -11.43
CA LEU A 16 10.40 -0.47 -10.17
C LEU A 16 10.10 -1.64 -9.25
N LEU A 17 10.93 -2.68 -9.34
CA LEU A 17 11.04 -3.73 -8.32
C LEU A 17 11.62 -3.07 -7.06
N VAL A 18 10.77 -2.41 -6.28
CA VAL A 18 11.15 -2.00 -4.93
C VAL A 18 11.10 -3.23 -4.06
N ALA A 19 12.26 -3.53 -3.47
CA ALA A 19 12.48 -4.59 -2.51
C ALA A 19 11.30 -4.69 -1.54
N ALA A 20 10.71 -5.88 -1.45
CA ALA A 20 9.72 -6.21 -0.44
C ALA A 20 10.39 -6.13 0.93
N GLY A 21 10.33 -4.96 1.58
CA GLY A 21 10.45 -4.87 3.02
C GLY A 21 9.42 -5.85 3.60
N ALA A 22 9.86 -6.75 4.47
CA ALA A 22 9.02 -7.79 5.05
C ALA A 22 7.76 -7.15 5.62
N SER A 23 6.67 -7.27 4.89
CA SER A 23 5.44 -6.58 5.19
C SER A 23 4.52 -7.52 5.93
N ALA A 24 4.04 -7.08 7.09
CA ALA A 24 2.98 -7.75 7.81
C ALA A 24 1.70 -7.71 6.96
N GLY A 25 1.57 -8.66 6.03
CA GLY A 25 0.32 -8.94 5.33
C GLY A 25 -0.58 -9.76 6.25
N GLY A 26 -1.81 -9.29 6.44
CA GLY A 26 -2.86 -10.06 7.09
C GLY A 26 -3.62 -10.91 6.08
N GLU A 27 -4.55 -11.73 6.55
CA GLU A 27 -5.37 -12.62 5.70
C GLU A 27 -6.21 -11.84 4.66
N HIS A 28 -6.53 -10.58 4.95
CA HIS A 28 -7.43 -9.74 4.14
C HIS A 28 -6.74 -8.53 3.48
N TYR A 29 -5.43 -8.38 3.67
CA TYR A 29 -4.68 -7.25 3.11
C TYR A 29 -3.19 -7.55 2.98
N LYS A 30 -2.57 -6.88 2.00
CA LYS A 30 -1.12 -6.81 1.85
C LYS A 30 -0.65 -5.43 2.21
N VAL A 31 0.47 -5.35 2.91
CA VAL A 31 1.17 -4.10 3.14
C VAL A 31 2.40 -4.07 2.24
N ALA A 32 2.79 -2.90 1.77
CA ALA A 32 4.06 -2.64 1.11
C ALA A 32 4.63 -1.34 1.65
N THR A 33 5.91 -1.35 2.01
CA THR A 33 6.66 -0.15 2.41
C THR A 33 7.75 0.12 1.38
N ALA A 34 7.87 1.36 0.95
CA ALA A 34 8.83 1.80 -0.07
C ALA A 34 9.20 3.26 0.17
N GLY A 35 10.48 3.53 0.47
CA GLY A 35 11.00 4.90 0.55
C GLY A 35 10.27 5.83 1.54
N GLY A 36 9.80 5.29 2.67
CA GLY A 36 9.01 6.05 3.65
C GLY A 36 7.52 6.17 3.32
N SER A 37 7.06 5.53 2.25
CA SER A 37 5.65 5.40 1.88
C SER A 37 5.12 3.99 2.18
N LEU A 38 3.88 3.94 2.62
CA LEU A 38 3.09 2.76 2.97
C LEU A 38 1.97 2.63 1.95
N THR A 39 1.77 1.43 1.42
CA THR A 39 0.60 1.06 0.63
C THR A 39 -0.03 -0.18 1.24
N VAL A 40 -1.32 -0.11 1.53
CA VAL A 40 -2.12 -1.23 2.02
C VAL A 40 -3.13 -1.57 0.96
N THR A 41 -3.08 -2.80 0.45
CA THR A 41 -3.92 -3.29 -0.62
C THR A 41 -4.80 -4.42 -0.07
N PRO A 42 -6.13 -4.29 -0.07
CA PRO A 42 -7.01 -5.37 0.33
C PRO A 42 -6.92 -6.55 -0.66
N VAL A 43 -7.27 -7.75 -0.21
CA VAL A 43 -7.29 -8.96 -1.06
C VAL A 43 -8.68 -9.57 -1.11
N GLY A 44 -9.00 -10.26 -2.20
CA GLY A 44 -10.31 -10.90 -2.39
C GLY A 44 -11.44 -9.88 -2.53
N GLU A 45 -12.54 -10.09 -1.82
CA GLU A 45 -13.73 -9.20 -1.82
C GLU A 45 -13.62 -8.03 -0.82
N TRP A 46 -12.49 -7.89 -0.13
CA TRP A 46 -12.27 -6.83 0.84
C TRP A 46 -11.95 -5.49 0.16
N HIS A 47 -12.35 -4.40 0.80
CA HIS A 47 -12.02 -3.04 0.41
C HIS A 47 -11.63 -2.19 1.63
N VAL A 48 -10.97 -1.07 1.38
CA VAL A 48 -10.54 -0.14 2.43
C VAL A 48 -11.75 0.56 3.07
N ASN A 49 -11.84 0.54 4.40
CA ASN A 49 -12.84 1.32 5.11
C ASN A 49 -12.45 2.81 5.12
N LYS A 50 -13.07 3.61 4.25
CA LYS A 50 -12.83 5.06 4.14
C LYS A 50 -13.38 5.86 5.33
N ALA A 51 -14.30 5.31 6.12
CA ALA A 51 -14.87 5.96 7.29
C ALA A 51 -14.08 5.68 8.59
N PHE A 52 -13.13 4.73 8.55
CA PHE A 52 -12.31 4.40 9.72
C PHE A 52 -11.22 5.45 9.95
N PRO A 53 -10.88 5.80 11.20
CA PRO A 53 -9.77 6.70 11.50
C PRO A 53 -8.42 5.98 11.33
N TRP A 54 -7.92 5.92 10.09
CA TRP A 54 -6.61 5.35 9.77
C TRP A 54 -5.48 6.11 10.46
N LYS A 55 -4.53 5.36 11.03
CA LYS A 55 -3.41 5.92 11.79
C LYS A 55 -2.17 5.07 11.63
N LEU A 56 -1.03 5.73 11.39
CA LEU A 56 0.29 5.14 11.41
C LEU A 56 1.11 5.83 12.52
N THR A 57 1.70 5.05 13.42
CA THR A 57 2.48 5.57 14.55
C THR A 57 3.92 5.08 14.46
N CYS A 58 4.86 5.97 14.18
CA CYS A 58 6.29 5.68 14.07
C CYS A 58 7.03 6.32 15.24
N GLY A 59 7.25 5.56 16.32
CA GLY A 59 7.77 6.12 17.57
C GLY A 59 6.88 7.25 18.12
N SER A 60 7.39 8.48 18.14
CA SER A 60 6.64 9.67 18.56
C SER A 60 5.87 10.37 17.42
N HIS A 61 6.07 9.96 16.17
CA HIS A 61 5.42 10.58 15.01
C HIS A 61 4.11 9.86 14.70
N VAL A 62 3.02 10.61 14.60
CA VAL A 62 1.69 10.09 14.25
C VAL A 62 1.26 10.67 12.90
N ILE A 63 0.99 9.79 11.95
CA ILE A 63 0.49 10.12 10.63
C ILE A 63 -0.96 9.67 10.54
N THR A 64 -1.87 10.60 10.30
CA THR A 64 -3.30 10.36 10.05
C THR A 64 -3.71 10.76 8.63
N SER A 65 -2.80 11.37 7.88
CA SER A 65 -2.98 11.73 6.49
C SER A 65 -2.84 10.48 5.61
N PHE A 66 -3.97 9.84 5.32
CA PHE A 66 -4.04 8.70 4.41
C PHE A 66 -4.80 9.08 3.14
N GLU A 67 -4.26 8.66 2.01
CA GLU A 67 -4.98 8.65 0.74
C GLU A 67 -5.73 7.32 0.64
N LEU A 68 -7.05 7.37 0.86
CA LEU A 68 -7.90 6.18 0.92
C LEU A 68 -8.70 6.03 -0.38
N SER A 69 -8.59 4.86 -0.98
CA SER A 69 -9.38 4.41 -2.12
C SER A 69 -9.87 2.99 -1.86
N ASP A 70 -10.95 2.56 -2.51
CA ASP A 70 -11.50 1.21 -2.30
C ASP A 70 -10.46 0.10 -2.55
N ALA A 71 -9.49 0.36 -3.45
CA ALA A 71 -8.42 -0.57 -3.81
C ALA A 71 -7.11 -0.39 -3.03
N ALA A 72 -6.90 0.71 -2.31
CA ALA A 72 -5.67 0.94 -1.57
C ALA A 72 -5.78 2.07 -0.53
N ALA A 73 -5.10 1.89 0.60
CA ALA A 73 -4.83 2.94 1.57
C ALA A 73 -3.34 3.28 1.54
N LYS A 74 -2.99 4.54 1.31
CA LYS A 74 -1.60 5.00 1.21
C LYS A 74 -1.29 6.04 2.26
N ALA A 75 -0.09 5.99 2.81
CA ALA A 75 0.45 7.05 3.67
C ALA A 75 1.92 7.26 3.34
N SER A 76 2.44 8.46 3.62
CA SER A 76 3.85 8.81 3.41
C SER A 76 4.41 9.48 4.66
N GLY A 77 5.74 9.47 4.78
CA GLY A 77 6.45 10.06 5.92
C GLY A 77 6.69 9.10 7.08
N GLY A 78 6.45 7.79 6.87
CA GLY A 78 6.83 6.76 7.83
C GLY A 78 8.34 6.51 7.80
N SER A 79 8.91 6.14 8.94
CA SER A 79 10.32 5.80 9.06
C SER A 79 10.53 4.85 10.24
N GLY A 80 11.39 3.84 10.05
CA GLY A 80 11.68 2.83 11.05
C GLY A 80 10.48 1.92 11.36
N ALA A 81 10.42 1.45 12.61
CA ALA A 81 9.34 0.59 13.08
C ALA A 81 8.10 1.42 13.43
N CYS A 82 6.97 1.08 12.81
CA CYS A 82 5.71 1.77 12.97
C CYS A 82 4.55 0.81 13.23
N GLU A 83 3.51 1.30 13.90
CA GLU A 83 2.24 0.62 14.10
C GLU A 83 1.17 1.23 13.19
N LEU A 84 0.68 0.44 12.23
CA LEU A 84 -0.45 0.76 11.37
C LEU A 84 -1.75 0.30 12.05
N LYS A 85 -2.75 1.19 12.06
CA LYS A 85 -4.14 0.91 12.42
C LYS A 85 -5.03 1.29 11.25
N GLY A 86 -5.83 0.33 10.79
CA GLY A 86 -6.78 0.51 9.71
C GLY A 86 -7.98 -0.40 9.89
N ALA A 87 -8.90 -0.37 8.94
CA ALA A 87 -9.99 -1.33 8.88
C ALA A 87 -10.29 -1.69 7.43
N MET A 88 -10.60 -2.97 7.22
CA MET A 88 -11.06 -3.49 5.93
C MET A 88 -12.54 -3.83 6.05
N CYS A 89 -13.30 -3.64 4.98
CA CYS A 89 -14.70 -4.02 4.91
C CYS A 89 -14.92 -5.02 3.77
N SER A 90 -15.86 -5.95 3.97
CA SER A 90 -16.34 -6.88 2.96
C SER A 90 -17.84 -7.05 3.16
N LYS A 91 -18.61 -6.78 2.11
CA LYS A 91 -20.08 -6.73 2.16
C LYS A 91 -20.56 -5.87 3.34
N ASP A 92 -21.23 -6.46 4.32
CA ASP A 92 -21.79 -5.79 5.50
C ASP A 92 -20.89 -5.86 6.76
N SER A 93 -19.68 -6.42 6.64
CA SER A 93 -18.76 -6.61 7.77
C SER A 93 -17.52 -5.74 7.62
N CYS A 94 -17.11 -5.07 8.70
CA CYS A 94 -15.90 -4.27 8.74
C CYS A 94 -15.02 -4.70 9.92
N GLU A 95 -13.79 -5.06 9.63
CA GLU A 95 -12.83 -5.57 10.59
C GLU A 95 -11.66 -4.59 10.76
N PRO A 96 -11.52 -3.98 11.96
CA PRO A 96 -10.34 -3.19 12.28
C PRO A 96 -9.14 -4.11 12.52
N PHE A 97 -7.97 -3.68 12.06
CA PHE A 97 -6.72 -4.41 12.23
C PHE A 97 -5.61 -3.50 12.75
N LYS A 98 -4.60 -4.12 13.35
CA LYS A 98 -3.34 -3.49 13.74
C LYS A 98 -2.19 -4.30 13.17
N ALA A 99 -1.25 -3.63 12.53
CA ALA A 99 -0.09 -4.27 11.93
C ALA A 99 1.18 -3.51 12.30
N ALA A 100 2.24 -4.23 12.69
CA ALA A 100 3.56 -3.66 12.77
C ALA A 100 4.16 -3.61 11.37
N VAL A 101 4.65 -2.44 10.96
CA VAL A 101 5.25 -2.22 9.64
C VAL A 101 6.61 -1.58 9.84
N ASN A 102 7.59 -2.00 9.06
CA ASN A 102 8.91 -1.38 9.07
C ASN A 102 9.17 -0.77 7.69
N PHE A 103 9.62 0.48 7.67
CA PHE A 103 10.00 1.19 6.45
C PHE A 103 11.45 0.93 6.05
#